data_AF-A0A1B6LQG8-F1
#
_entry.id   AF-A0A1B6LQG8-F1
#
_cell.length_a   1.000
_cell.length_b   1.000
_cell.length_c   1.000
_cell.angle_alpha   90.00
_cell.angle_beta   90.00
_cell.angle_gamma   90.00
#
_symmetry.space_group_name_H-M   'P 1'
#
loop_
_entity.id
_entity.type
_entity.pdbx_description
1 polymer ?
#
loop_
_entity_poly.entity_id
_entity_poly.type
_entity_poly.pdbx_seq_one_letter_code
_entity_poly.pdbx_strand_id
1 'polypeptide(L)'
;NKRYLEPVYGNSMANVYNEYKKLCLESTNKPVPVSRFTFDQAIKNKNLAFQLPKKDRCDVCCMYDVKNLDEATYKLHLEKKEEARAVKVQDKKNAEEGKCFVFTQDVQSV
;
A
#
# COMPACT_ATOMS: atom_id res chain seq x y z
N ASN A 1 -5.90 -6.72 -16.09
CA ASN A 1 -6.85 -6.14 -15.12
C ASN A 1 -6.70 -6.79 -13.75
N LYS A 2 -6.42 -5.99 -12.72
CA LYS A 2 -6.29 -6.46 -11.33
C LYS A 2 -7.67 -6.66 -10.72
N ARG A 3 -7.88 -7.77 -10.00
CA ARG A 3 -9.15 -8.10 -9.34
C ARG A 3 -8.98 -7.88 -7.85
N TYR A 4 -9.93 -7.17 -7.26
CA TYR A 4 -9.84 -6.80 -5.86
C TYR A 4 -10.78 -7.64 -5.01
N LEU A 5 -10.25 -8.18 -3.92
CA LEU A 5 -11.04 -8.83 -2.87
C LEU A 5 -11.70 -7.78 -2.00
N GLU A 6 -12.91 -8.08 -1.53
CA GLU A 6 -13.58 -7.29 -0.52
C GLU A 6 -12.78 -7.28 0.79
N PRO A 7 -12.81 -6.18 1.56
CA PRO A 7 -12.02 -6.03 2.79
C PRO A 7 -12.51 -6.89 3.95
N VAL A 8 -13.49 -7.78 3.74
CA VAL A 8 -14.08 -8.67 4.76
C VAL A 8 -13.06 -9.60 5.44
N TYR A 9 -11.92 -9.83 4.80
CA TYR A 9 -10.82 -10.65 5.34
C TYR A 9 -9.75 -9.83 6.09
N GLY A 10 -10.05 -8.57 6.45
CA GLY A 10 -9.12 -7.69 7.18
C GLY A 10 -7.88 -7.32 6.37
N ASN A 11 -8.00 -7.26 5.04
CA ASN A 11 -6.90 -6.98 4.10
C ASN A 11 -5.67 -7.90 4.25
N SER A 12 -5.84 -9.10 4.81
CA SER A 12 -4.78 -10.06 5.06
C SER A 12 -4.93 -11.31 4.22
N MET A 13 -3.94 -11.60 3.37
CA MET A 13 -3.95 -12.81 2.54
C MET A 13 -3.79 -14.09 3.38
N ALA A 14 -3.30 -13.97 4.61
CA ALA A 14 -3.31 -15.07 5.57
C ALA A 14 -4.74 -15.45 6.01
N ASN A 15 -5.61 -14.45 6.21
CA ASN A 15 -7.01 -14.71 6.54
C ASN A 15 -7.75 -15.35 5.36
N VAL A 16 -7.48 -14.90 4.13
CA VAL A 16 -8.02 -15.54 2.91
C VAL A 16 -7.57 -17.00 2.82
N TYR A 17 -6.30 -17.29 3.09
CA TYR A 17 -5.80 -18.67 3.08
C TYR A 17 -6.43 -19.53 4.19
N ASN A 18 -6.70 -18.94 5.36
CA ASN A 18 -7.40 -19.64 6.44
C ASN A 18 -8.84 -19.98 6.04
N GLU A 19 -9.54 -19.05 5.39
CA GLU A 19 -10.89 -19.29 4.89
C GLU A 19 -10.91 -20.33 3.77
N TYR A 20 -9.95 -20.27 2.85
CA TYR A 20 -9.74 -21.29 1.82
C TYR A 20 -9.58 -22.69 2.44
N LYS A 21 -8.77 -22.83 3.50
CA LYS A 21 -8.61 -24.11 4.20
C LYS A 21 -9.92 -24.60 4.83
N LYS A 22 -10.68 -23.71 5.47
CA LYS A 22 -12.00 -24.08 6.03
C LYS A 22 -12.93 -24.58 4.94
N LEU A 23 -13.05 -23.85 3.83
CA LEU A 23 -13.87 -24.25 2.68
C LEU A 23 -13.47 -25.61 2.12
N CYS A 24 -12.16 -25.88 2.03
CA CYS A 24 -11.68 -27.21 1.66
C CYS A 24 -12.18 -28.28 2.64
N LEU A 25 -12.11 -28.06 3.95
CA LEU A 25 -12.52 -29.05 4.96
C LEU A 25 -14.04 -29.23 5.08
N GLU A 26 -14.82 -28.18 4.81
CA GLU A 26 -16.28 -28.16 4.95
C GLU A 26 -17.01 -28.59 3.67
N SER A 27 -16.34 -28.55 2.52
CA SER A 27 -16.94 -28.99 1.26
C SER A 27 -17.19 -30.50 1.21
N THR A 28 -18.22 -30.92 0.47
CA THR A 28 -18.67 -32.32 0.35
C THR A 28 -17.54 -33.29 0.00
N ASN A 29 -16.59 -32.86 -0.83
CA ASN A 29 -15.48 -33.68 -1.32
C ASN A 29 -14.20 -33.56 -0.48
N LYS A 30 -14.19 -32.69 0.53
CA LYS A 30 -13.07 -32.46 1.46
C LYS A 30 -11.68 -32.47 0.82
N PRO A 31 -11.44 -31.70 -0.26
CA PRO A 31 -10.14 -31.69 -0.91
C PRO A 31 -9.05 -31.25 0.06
N VAL A 32 -7.87 -31.85 -0.07
CA VAL A 32 -6.70 -31.45 0.71
C VAL A 32 -6.27 -30.05 0.25
N PRO A 33 -6.20 -29.04 1.16
CA PRO A 33 -5.76 -27.71 0.78
C PRO A 33 -4.30 -27.73 0.33
N VAL A 34 -4.00 -26.99 -0.73
CA VAL A 34 -2.61 -26.84 -1.20
C VAL A 34 -1.77 -26.06 -0.20
N SER A 35 -0.45 -26.18 -0.31
CA SER A 35 0.49 -25.40 0.52
C SER A 35 0.27 -23.89 0.37
N ARG A 36 0.67 -23.13 1.39
CA ARG A 36 0.57 -21.65 1.36
C ARG A 36 1.31 -21.05 0.16
N PHE A 37 2.48 -21.59 -0.16
CA PHE A 37 3.27 -21.15 -1.31
C PHE A 37 2.51 -21.33 -2.63
N THR A 38 1.94 -22.51 -2.84
CA THR A 38 1.16 -22.83 -4.06
C THR A 38 -0.09 -21.94 -4.16
N PHE A 39 -0.77 -21.71 -3.04
CA PHE A 39 -1.90 -20.79 -2.98
C PHE A 39 -1.50 -19.35 -3.38
N ASP A 40 -0.41 -18.83 -2.84
CA ASP A 40 0.06 -17.48 -3.15
C ASP A 40 0.44 -17.32 -4.63
N GLN A 41 1.04 -18.35 -5.23
CA GLN A 41 1.30 -18.36 -6.68
C GLN A 41 0.00 -18.33 -7.47
N ALA A 42 -1.02 -19.10 -7.07
CA ALA A 42 -2.33 -19.08 -7.72
C ALA A 42 -3.02 -17.71 -7.60
N ILE A 43 -2.94 -17.05 -6.45
CA ILE A 43 -3.47 -15.69 -6.22
C ILE A 43 -2.76 -14.68 -7.13
N LYS A 44 -1.44 -14.73 -7.22
CA LYS A 44 -0.64 -13.87 -8.11
C LYS A 44 -1.00 -14.08 -9.57
N ASN A 45 -1.08 -15.33 -10.02
CA ASN A 45 -1.44 -15.68 -11.40
C ASN A 45 -2.86 -15.23 -11.77
N LYS A 46 -3.79 -15.24 -10.80
CA LYS A 46 -5.16 -14.71 -10.96
C LYS A 46 -5.24 -13.19 -10.82
N ASN A 47 -4.13 -12.52 -10.53
CA ASN A 47 -4.03 -11.09 -10.28
C ASN A 47 -5.03 -10.59 -9.23
N LEU A 48 -5.19 -11.38 -8.15
CA LEU A 48 -6.06 -11.09 -7.02
C LEU A 48 -5.26 -10.36 -5.93
N ALA A 49 -5.82 -9.28 -5.39
CA ALA A 49 -5.23 -8.54 -4.28
C ALA A 49 -6.32 -7.84 -3.47
N PHE A 50 -5.97 -7.30 -2.31
CA PHE A 50 -6.83 -6.31 -1.67
C PHE A 50 -6.67 -4.95 -2.35
N GLN A 51 -7.74 -4.16 -2.33
CA GLN A 51 -7.65 -2.76 -2.70
C GLN A 51 -6.75 -2.08 -1.68
N LEU A 52 -5.57 -1.65 -2.12
CA LEU A 52 -4.71 -0.82 -1.28
C LEU A 52 -5.34 0.57 -1.25
N PRO A 53 -5.57 1.16 -0.06
CA PRO A 53 -5.90 2.57 0.04
C PRO A 53 -4.88 3.35 -0.79
N LYS A 54 -5.36 4.14 -1.74
CA LYS A 54 -4.47 5.07 -2.44
C LYS A 54 -3.96 6.05 -1.38
N LYS A 55 -2.70 6.46 -1.48
CA LYS A 55 -2.17 7.53 -0.62
C LYS A 55 -3.12 8.72 -0.67
N ASP A 56 -3.29 9.37 0.47
CA ASP A 56 -4.01 10.64 0.54
C ASP A 56 -3.39 11.60 -0.47
N ARG A 57 -4.21 12.03 -1.42
CA ARG A 57 -3.81 13.05 -2.39
C ARG A 57 -4.08 14.39 -1.72
N CYS A 58 -3.04 15.21 -1.61
CA CYS A 58 -3.22 16.57 -1.14
C CYS A 58 -4.01 17.39 -2.18
N ASP A 59 -4.56 18.51 -1.73
CA ASP A 59 -5.38 19.39 -2.56
C ASP A 59 -4.67 19.80 -3.85
N VAL A 60 -3.36 20.08 -3.79
CA VAL A 60 -2.55 20.44 -4.96
C VAL A 60 -2.54 19.33 -6.01
N CYS A 61 -2.35 18.07 -5.61
CA CYS A 61 -2.44 16.92 -6.53
C CYS A 61 -3.85 16.78 -7.10
N CYS A 62 -4.87 16.90 -6.26
CA CYS A 62 -6.27 16.78 -6.68
C CYS A 62 -6.67 17.88 -7.67
N MET A 63 -6.27 19.13 -7.42
CA MET A 63 -6.54 20.30 -8.25
C MET A 63 -5.86 20.19 -9.62
N TYR A 64 -4.62 19.69 -9.67
CA TYR A 64 -3.93 19.47 -10.94
C TYR A 64 -4.61 18.37 -11.78
N ASP A 65 -5.04 17.27 -11.16
CA ASP A 65 -5.74 16.18 -11.86
C ASP A 65 -7.05 16.66 -12.53
N VAL A 66 -7.76 17.61 -11.91
CA VAL A 66 -8.98 18.22 -12.48
C VAL A 66 -8.70 19.45 -13.34
N LYS A 67 -7.43 19.73 -13.67
CA LYS A 67 -6.96 20.86 -14.51
C LYS A 67 -7.30 22.26 -13.95
N ASN A 68 -7.43 22.37 -12.63
CA ASN A 68 -7.65 23.64 -11.91
C ASN A 68 -6.35 24.26 -11.36
N LEU A 69 -5.20 23.69 -11.72
CA LEU A 69 -3.88 24.17 -11.31
C LEU A 69 -2.96 24.16 -12.53
N ASP A 70 -2.12 25.18 -12.66
CA ASP A 70 -1.13 25.25 -13.73
C ASP A 70 0.03 24.25 -13.53
N GLU A 71 0.67 23.88 -14.63
CA GLU A 71 1.74 22.89 -14.64
C GLU A 71 2.99 23.36 -13.90
N ALA A 72 3.30 24.66 -13.90
CA ALA A 72 4.47 25.18 -13.22
C ALA A 72 4.32 25.06 -11.69
N THR A 73 3.15 25.40 -11.15
CA THR A 73 2.84 25.24 -9.73
C THR A 73 2.86 23.76 -9.32
N TYR A 74 2.33 22.87 -10.15
CA TYR A 74 2.38 21.44 -9.88
C TYR A 74 3.80 20.87 -9.91
N LYS A 75 4.62 21.30 -10.88
CA LYS A 75 6.03 20.89 -10.98
C LYS A 75 6.83 21.33 -9.75
N LEU A 76 6.65 22.58 -9.32
CA LEU A 76 7.27 23.08 -8.09
C LEU A 76 6.84 22.29 -6.86
N HIS A 77 5.56 21.89 -6.78
CA HIS A 77 5.07 21.03 -5.71
C HIS A 77 5.80 19.67 -5.69
N LEU A 78 6.00 19.05 -6.85
CA LEU A 78 6.74 17.78 -6.96
C LEU A 78 8.21 17.94 -6.56
N GLU A 79 8.87 19.00 -7.01
CA GLU A 79 10.28 19.29 -6.68
C GLU A 79 10.46 19.42 -5.15
N LYS A 80 9.64 20.25 -4.49
CA LYS A 80 9.66 20.41 -3.02
C LYS A 80 9.40 19.09 -2.28
N LYS A 81 8.55 18.23 -2.84
CA LYS A 81 8.24 16.92 -2.26
C LYS A 81 9.44 15.97 -2.30
N GLU A 82 10.20 15.98 -3.39
CA GLU A 82 11.44 15.19 -3.49
C GLU A 82 12.55 15.78 -2.62
N GLU A 83 12.69 17.10 -2.56
CA GLU A 83 13.63 17.76 -1.66
C GLU A 83 13.37 17.39 -0.19
N ALA A 84 12.13 17.48 0.28
CA ALA A 84 11.77 17.10 1.64
C ALA A 84 12.07 15.63 1.95
N ARG A 85 11.91 14.73 0.97
CA ARG A 85 12.29 13.32 1.11
C ARG A 85 13.79 13.13 1.18
N ALA A 86 14.55 13.83 0.35
CA ALA A 86 16.01 13.78 0.34
C ALA A 86 16.58 14.27 1.68
N VAL A 87 16.07 15.39 2.20
CA VAL A 87 16.43 15.92 3.52
C VAL A 87 16.12 14.90 4.61
N LYS A 88 14.89 14.33 4.62
CA LYS A 88 14.52 13.29 5.59
C LYS A 88 15.44 12.06 5.55
N VAL A 89 15.87 11.64 4.36
CA VAL A 89 16.82 10.52 4.21
C VAL A 89 18.18 10.90 4.80
N GLN A 90 18.66 12.11 4.53
CA GLN A 90 19.94 12.58 5.07
C GLN A 90 19.89 12.72 6.60
N ASP A 91 18.80 13.27 7.13
CA ASP A 91 18.60 13.41 8.57
C ASP A 91 18.62 12.05 9.26
N LYS A 92 17.94 11.04 8.70
CA LYS A 92 17.99 9.66 9.22
C LYS A 92 19.41 9.11 9.29
N LYS A 93 20.22 9.31 8.25
CA LYS A 93 21.63 8.90 8.26
C LYS A 93 22.43 9.64 9.34
N ASN A 94 22.23 10.95 9.45
CA ASN A 94 22.87 11.76 10.49
C ASN A 94 22.49 11.28 11.90
N ALA A 95 21.24 10.84 12.10
CA ALA A 95 20.77 10.29 13.36
C ALA A 95 21.41 8.92 13.67
N GLU A 96 21.54 8.04 12.68
CA GLU A 96 22.25 6.77 12.81
C GLU A 96 23.73 6.97 13.18
N GLU A 97 24.34 8.05 12.70
CA GLU A 97 25.71 8.48 13.03
C GLU A 97 25.80 9.27 14.36
N GLY A 98 24.68 9.46 15.08
CA GLY A 98 24.63 10.17 16.36
C GLY A 98 24.82 11.69 16.28
N LYS A 99 24.71 12.29 15.07
CA LYS A 99 24.91 13.74 14.85
C LYS A 99 23.70 14.58 15.22
N CYS A 100 22.50 14.01 15.19
CA CYS A 100 21.25 14.68 15.56
C CYS A 100 20.18 13.68 16.03
N PHE A 101 19.11 14.20 16.64
CA PHE A 101 17.89 13.44 16.89
C PHE A 101 16.89 13.76 15.78
N VAL A 102 16.24 12.72 15.24
CA VAL A 102 15.24 12.87 14.17
C VAL A 102 13.90 12.35 14.63
N PHE A 103 12.93 13.25 14.69
CA PHE A 103 11.54 12.92 14.98
C PHE A 103 10.75 12.96 13.69
N THR A 104 10.04 11.87 13.38
CA THR A 104 9.16 11.80 12.21
C THR A 104 7.75 11.49 12.68
N GLN A 105 6.81 12.38 12.39
CA GLN A 105 5.40 12.18 12.66
C GLN A 105 4.63 12.11 11.34
N ASP A 106 3.69 11.18 11.25
CA ASP A 106 2.68 11.20 10.19
C ASP A 106 1.54 12.10 10.65
N VAL A 107 1.22 13.13 9.87
CA VAL A 107 0.11 14.03 10.16
C VAL A 107 -1.05 13.62 9.26
N GLN A 108 -2.00 12.90 9.83
CA GLN A 108 -3.29 12.71 9.16
C GLN A 108 -4.06 14.02 9.29
N SER A 109 -4.44 14.62 8.16
CA SER A 109 -5.51 15.61 8.13
C SER A 109 -6.81 14.88 8.40
N VAL A 110 -7.50 15.26 9.48
CA VAL A 110 -8.84 14.75 9.83
C VAL A 110 -9.90 15.53 9.05
#